data_AF-A0A120EWJ1-F1
#
_entry.id   AF-A0A120EWJ1-F1
#
_cell.length_a   1.000
_cell.length_b   1.000
_cell.length_c   1.000
_cell.angle_alpha   90.00
_cell.angle_beta   90.00
_cell.angle_gamma   90.00
#
_symmetry.space_group_name_H-M   'P 1'
#
loop_
_entity.id
_entity.type
_entity.pdbx_description
1 polymer ?
#
loop_
_entity_poly.entity_id
_entity_poly.type
_entity_poly.pdbx_seq_one_letter_code
_entity_poly.pdbx_strand_id
1 'polypeptide(L)'
;SLLLSLAAAFALFGERANGDKLAGLALGLLAMAGIVHRPGPTPAGAARAAPWLLLVWAGFALIDVSLKRIAQAGTPFAASLLVAFAIAFMLLLGVLLWRHLRGTAPLAWRNVGAGLLLGTLNFGNIAFYVRAHQALPDSTAVVFAAMNLGVIVLGALLGVLIFGEKTSAWNRAGLLAALLAIVLIAVGARG
;
A
#
# COMPACT_ATOMS: atom_id res chain seq x y z
N SER A 1 2.61 3.96 -4.10
CA SER A 1 2.74 4.34 -2.68
C SER A 1 4.16 4.11 -2.18
N LEU A 2 4.70 2.88 -2.24
CA LEU A 2 5.98 2.49 -1.61
C LEU A 2 7.16 3.42 -1.94
N LEU A 3 7.39 3.74 -3.22
CA LEU A 3 8.44 4.68 -3.68
C LEU A 3 8.25 6.12 -3.15
N LEU A 4 7.00 6.60 -3.13
CA LEU A 4 6.62 7.95 -2.66
C LEU A 4 6.74 8.06 -1.14
N SER A 5 6.31 7.01 -0.43
CA SER A 5 6.45 6.87 1.02
C SER A 5 7.92 6.78 1.45
N LEU A 6 8.74 6.06 0.69
CA LEU A 6 10.19 6.02 0.86
C LEU A 6 10.84 7.38 0.64
N ALA A 7 10.55 8.03 -0.48
CA ALA A 7 11.06 9.36 -0.79
C ALA A 7 10.65 10.37 0.29
N ALA A 8 9.42 10.25 0.81
CA ALA A 8 8.96 11.04 1.94
C ALA A 8 9.73 10.75 3.24
N ALA A 9 10.01 9.49 3.56
CA ALA A 9 10.78 9.11 4.76
C ALA A 9 12.18 9.75 4.74
N PHE A 10 12.90 9.68 3.62
CA PHE A 10 14.24 10.26 3.51
C PHE A 10 14.24 11.79 3.37
N ALA A 11 13.32 12.37 2.58
CA ALA A 11 13.32 13.80 2.29
C ALA A 11 12.63 14.67 3.36
N LEU A 12 11.62 14.16 4.06
CA LEU A 12 10.83 14.93 5.03
C LEU A 12 11.10 14.56 6.49
N PHE A 13 11.54 13.33 6.79
CA PHE A 13 11.78 12.90 8.17
C PHE A 13 13.27 12.89 8.57
N GLY A 14 14.18 13.20 7.65
CA GLY A 14 15.61 13.37 7.96
C GLY A 14 16.27 12.12 8.55
N GLU A 15 15.74 10.93 8.22
CA GLU A 15 16.19 9.67 8.79
C GLU A 15 17.67 9.44 8.44
N ARG A 16 18.53 9.23 9.46
CA ARG A 16 19.95 8.92 9.24
C ARG A 16 20.06 7.59 8.52
N ALA A 17 20.55 7.66 7.28
CA ALA A 17 20.67 6.52 6.40
C ALA A 17 21.84 5.62 6.84
N ASN A 18 21.55 4.64 7.70
CA ASN A 18 22.48 3.54 7.96
C ASN A 18 22.64 2.68 6.70
N GLY A 19 23.86 2.20 6.43
CA GLY A 19 24.18 1.42 5.23
C GLY A 19 23.26 0.21 5.02
N ASP A 20 22.87 -0.45 6.10
CA ASP A 20 21.97 -1.60 6.07
C ASP A 20 20.52 -1.23 5.71
N LYS A 21 20.04 -0.07 6.19
CA LYS A 21 18.73 0.46 5.82
C LYS A 21 18.69 0.80 4.33
N LEU A 22 19.75 1.42 3.79
CA LEU A 22 19.88 1.73 2.36
C LEU A 22 19.99 0.48 1.48
N ALA A 23 20.76 -0.51 1.91
CA ALA A 23 20.90 -1.78 1.19
C ALA A 23 19.57 -2.54 1.12
N GLY A 24 18.87 -2.65 2.26
CA GLY A 24 17.53 -3.24 2.30
C GLY A 24 16.52 -2.48 1.44
N LEU A 25 16.63 -1.15 1.39
CA LEU A 25 15.81 -0.30 0.53
C LEU A 25 16.01 -0.59 -0.96
N ALA A 26 17.26 -0.57 -1.40
CA ALA A 26 17.64 -0.79 -2.79
C ALA A 26 17.21 -2.19 -3.24
N LEU A 27 17.39 -3.18 -2.36
CA LEU A 27 17.01 -4.56 -2.60
C LEU A 27 15.48 -4.72 -2.68
N GLY A 28 14.71 -4.00 -1.86
CA GLY A 28 13.25 -3.94 -1.95
C GLY A 28 12.75 -3.30 -3.25
N LEU A 29 13.43 -2.26 -3.76
CA LEU A 29 13.12 -1.66 -5.06
C LEU A 29 13.40 -2.61 -6.22
N LEU A 30 14.54 -3.29 -6.20
CA LEU A 30 14.90 -4.31 -7.19
C LEU A 30 13.92 -5.49 -7.16
N ALA A 31 13.50 -5.93 -5.97
CA ALA A 31 12.49 -6.97 -5.80
C ALA A 31 11.14 -6.57 -6.41
N MET A 32 10.68 -5.34 -6.16
CA MET A 32 9.45 -4.83 -6.81
C MET A 32 9.59 -4.77 -8.33
N ALA A 33 10.73 -4.31 -8.85
CA ALA A 33 10.97 -4.30 -10.29
C ALA A 33 10.88 -5.72 -10.88
N GLY A 34 11.45 -6.71 -10.19
CA GLY A 34 11.37 -8.12 -10.59
C GLY A 34 9.96 -8.72 -10.52
N ILE A 35 9.16 -8.36 -9.51
CA ILE A 35 7.76 -8.81 -9.37
C ILE A 35 6.86 -8.17 -10.44
N VAL A 36 7.08 -6.88 -10.74
CA VAL A 36 6.31 -6.16 -11.76
C VAL A 36 6.72 -6.59 -13.17
N HIS A 37 7.98 -7.00 -13.36
CA HIS A 37 8.46 -7.48 -14.65
C HIS A 37 7.82 -8.82 -14.99
N ARG A 38 6.77 -8.76 -15.79
CA ARG A 38 6.09 -9.94 -16.34
C ARG A 38 6.69 -10.22 -17.73
N PRO A 39 7.52 -11.26 -17.91
CA PRO A 39 7.98 -11.64 -19.24
C PRO A 39 6.78 -12.18 -20.04
N GLY A 40 6.30 -11.37 -20.97
CA GLY A 40 5.16 -11.68 -21.83
C GLY A 40 4.82 -10.50 -22.77
N PRO A 41 4.08 -10.73 -23.86
CA PRO A 41 3.69 -9.66 -24.78
C PRO A 41 2.89 -8.58 -24.06
N THR A 42 3.21 -7.32 -24.33
CA THR A 42 2.53 -6.16 -23.75
C THR A 42 1.03 -6.27 -24.01
N PRO A 43 0.16 -6.22 -22.97
CA PRO A 43 -1.27 -6.36 -23.17
C PRO A 43 -1.79 -5.30 -24.17
N ALA A 44 -2.60 -5.72 -25.13
CA ALA A 44 -3.27 -4.81 -26.04
C ALA A 44 -4.07 -3.78 -25.23
N GLY A 45 -3.74 -2.49 -25.37
CA GLY A 45 -4.36 -1.39 -24.61
C GLY A 45 -3.51 -0.75 -23.52
N ALA A 46 -2.25 -1.16 -23.32
CA ALA A 46 -1.34 -0.55 -22.34
C ALA A 46 -1.23 1.00 -22.50
N ALA A 47 -1.21 1.50 -23.73
CA ALA A 47 -1.20 2.94 -24.02
C ALA A 47 -2.48 3.67 -23.57
N ARG A 48 -3.64 2.99 -23.57
CA ARG A 48 -4.91 3.55 -23.07
C ARG A 48 -4.99 3.56 -21.54
N ALA A 49 -4.22 2.70 -20.86
CA ALA A 49 -4.15 2.64 -19.40
C ALA A 49 -3.20 3.68 -18.80
N ALA A 50 -2.20 4.15 -19.57
CA ALA A 50 -1.22 5.15 -19.13
C ALA A 50 -1.82 6.43 -18.50
N PRO A 51 -2.82 7.11 -19.10
CA PRO A 51 -3.41 8.31 -18.49
C PRO A 51 -4.15 8.00 -17.17
N TRP A 52 -4.78 6.83 -17.06
CA TRP A 52 -5.44 6.41 -15.82
C TRP A 52 -4.44 6.11 -14.70
N LEU A 53 -3.31 5.48 -15.04
CA LEU A 53 -2.23 5.24 -14.10
C LEU A 53 -1.63 6.55 -13.58
N LEU A 54 -1.42 7.53 -14.47
CA LEU A 54 -0.97 8.88 -14.08
C LEU A 54 -1.97 9.58 -13.17
N LEU A 55 -3.28 9.49 -13.46
CA LEU A 55 -4.33 10.05 -12.62
C LEU A 55 -4.32 9.45 -11.20
N VAL A 56 -4.18 8.12 -11.10
CA VAL A 56 -4.05 7.42 -9.81
C VAL A 56 -2.80 7.89 -9.07
N TRP A 57 -1.68 8.06 -9.77
CA TRP A 57 -0.42 8.53 -9.19
C TRP A 57 -0.56 9.96 -8.63
N ALA A 58 -1.16 10.86 -9.40
CA ALA A 58 -1.44 12.23 -8.99
C ALA A 58 -2.41 12.28 -7.79
N GLY A 59 -3.47 11.47 -7.80
CA GLY A 59 -4.40 11.35 -6.68
C GLY A 59 -3.71 10.85 -5.41
N PHE A 60 -2.81 9.87 -5.53
CA PHE A 60 -2.04 9.36 -4.40
C PHE A 60 -1.11 10.43 -3.82
N ALA A 61 -0.41 11.19 -4.67
CA ALA A 61 0.43 12.30 -4.23
C ALA A 61 -0.37 13.40 -3.52
N LEU A 62 -1.56 13.73 -4.03
CA LEU A 62 -2.45 14.71 -3.41
C LEU A 62 -2.93 14.25 -2.02
N ILE A 63 -3.31 12.97 -1.88
CA ILE A 63 -3.71 12.37 -0.60
C ILE A 63 -2.54 12.43 0.40
N ASP A 64 -1.33 12.04 -0.01
CA ASP A 64 -0.13 12.06 0.84
C ASP A 64 0.19 13.46 1.36
N VAL A 65 0.13 14.48 0.49
CA VAL A 65 0.35 15.88 0.89
C VAL A 65 -0.73 16.37 1.84
N SER A 66 -1.99 15.99 1.59
CA SER A 66 -3.13 16.36 2.45
C SER A 66 -2.99 15.75 3.84
N LEU A 67 -2.63 14.46 3.93
CA LEU A 67 -2.40 13.77 5.20
C LEU A 67 -1.24 14.39 5.97
N LYS A 68 -0.14 14.77 5.30
CA LYS A 68 0.98 15.49 5.95
C LYS A 68 0.56 16.84 6.51
N ARG A 69 -0.25 17.62 5.78
CA ARG A 69 -0.78 18.90 6.27
C ARG A 69 -1.67 18.72 7.50
N ILE A 70 -2.50 17.69 7.50
CA ILE A 70 -3.34 17.33 8.66
C ILE A 70 -2.47 16.95 9.86
N ALA A 71 -1.42 16.15 9.65
CA ALA A 71 -0.50 15.75 10.72
C ALA A 71 0.24 16.95 11.33
N GLN A 72 0.65 17.92 10.50
CA GLN A 72 1.32 19.15 10.95
C GLN A 72 0.37 20.14 11.65
N ALA A 73 -0.93 20.09 11.35
CA ALA A 73 -1.94 20.94 11.99
C ALA A 73 -2.26 20.54 13.44
N GLY A 74 -1.64 19.48 13.98
CA GLY A 74 -1.82 19.03 15.36
C GLY A 74 -3.16 18.34 15.63
N THR A 75 -3.97 18.09 14.59
CA THR A 75 -5.25 17.40 14.72
C THR A 75 -5.02 15.94 15.13
N PRO A 76 -5.82 15.36 16.05
CA PRO A 76 -5.70 13.95 16.38
C PRO A 76 -5.84 13.08 15.14
N PHE A 77 -4.76 12.39 14.74
CA PHE A 77 -4.70 11.63 13.49
C PHE A 77 -5.85 10.64 13.34
N ALA A 78 -6.26 9.99 14.44
CA ALA A 78 -7.39 9.07 14.47
C ALA A 78 -8.72 9.75 14.10
N ALA A 79 -8.95 10.99 14.55
CA ALA A 79 -10.14 11.75 14.21
C ALA A 79 -10.15 12.14 12.71
N SER A 80 -9.01 12.59 12.20
CA SER A 80 -8.86 12.92 10.77
C SER A 80 -9.07 11.71 9.86
N LEU A 81 -8.55 10.55 10.28
CA LEU A 81 -8.74 9.30 9.55
C LEU A 81 -10.20 8.85 9.55
N LEU A 82 -10.88 8.95 10.70
CA LEU A 82 -12.31 8.65 10.81
C LEU A 82 -13.14 9.55 9.90
N VAL A 83 -12.86 10.85 9.87
CA VAL A 83 -13.53 11.81 8.98
C VAL A 83 -13.28 11.46 7.51
N ALA A 84 -12.03 11.12 7.14
CA ALA A 84 -11.70 10.70 5.78
C ALA A 84 -12.49 9.44 5.35
N PHE A 85 -12.54 8.42 6.21
CA PHE A 85 -13.35 7.22 5.95
C PHE A 85 -14.85 7.52 5.88
N ALA A 86 -15.37 8.39 6.74
CA ALA A 86 -16.78 8.77 6.72
C ALA A 86 -17.16 9.49 5.42
N ILE A 87 -16.32 10.43 4.96
CA ILE A 87 -16.52 11.12 3.69
C ILE A 87 -16.46 10.13 2.53
N ALA A 88 -15.44 9.27 2.49
CA ALA A 88 -15.29 8.25 1.45
C ALA A 88 -16.49 7.29 1.42
N PHE A 89 -16.98 6.87 2.59
CA PHE A 89 -18.16 6.03 2.73
C PHE A 89 -19.42 6.71 2.18
N MET A 90 -19.67 7.97 2.54
CA MET A 90 -20.83 8.73 2.05
C MET A 90 -20.80 8.92 0.52
N LEU A 91 -19.64 9.28 -0.05
CA LEU A 91 -19.48 9.45 -1.50
C LEU A 91 -19.70 8.13 -2.25
N LEU A 92 -19.07 7.04 -1.81
CA LEU A 92 -19.19 5.74 -2.45
C LEU A 92 -20.59 5.14 -2.29
N LEU A 93 -21.24 5.37 -1.14
CA LEU A 93 -22.63 4.99 -0.93
C LEU A 93 -23.55 5.76 -1.89
N GLY A 94 -23.32 7.06 -2.11
CA GLY A 94 -24.06 7.86 -3.08
C GLY A 94 -23.89 7.36 -4.51
N VAL A 95 -22.66 7.02 -4.91
CA VAL A 95 -22.38 6.41 -6.24
C VAL A 95 -23.08 5.05 -6.37
N LEU A 96 -23.02 4.21 -5.34
CA LEU A 96 -23.68 2.90 -5.35
C LEU A 96 -25.20 3.05 -5.49
N LEU A 97 -25.81 3.96 -4.73
CA LEU A 97 -27.24 4.23 -4.78
C LEU A 97 -27.65 4.80 -6.14
N TRP A 98 -26.88 5.72 -6.71
CA TRP A 98 -27.08 6.19 -8.08
C TRP A 98 -27.09 5.02 -9.06
N ARG A 99 -26.04 4.18 -9.04
CA ARG A 99 -25.92 3.03 -9.95
C ARG A 99 -27.06 2.03 -9.79
N HIS A 100 -27.57 1.87 -8.57
CA HIS A 100 -28.73 1.06 -8.28
C HIS A 100 -30.02 1.65 -8.86
N LEU A 101 -30.25 2.95 -8.68
CA LEU A 101 -31.40 3.66 -9.25
C LEU A 101 -31.43 3.63 -10.79
N ARG A 102 -30.25 3.55 -11.42
CA ARG A 102 -30.12 3.35 -12.88
C ARG A 102 -30.25 1.89 -13.33
N GLY A 103 -30.48 0.95 -12.42
CA GLY A 103 -30.59 -0.48 -12.73
C GLY A 103 -29.27 -1.16 -13.14
N THR A 104 -28.15 -0.46 -13.06
CA THR A 104 -26.84 -0.97 -13.53
C THR A 104 -26.13 -1.88 -12.53
N ALA A 105 -26.57 -1.89 -11.26
CA ALA A 105 -26.00 -2.72 -10.22
C ALA A 105 -27.07 -3.12 -9.19
N PRO A 106 -27.38 -4.42 -9.02
CA PRO A 106 -28.26 -4.85 -7.93
C PRO A 106 -27.54 -4.72 -6.59
N LEU A 107 -28.22 -4.16 -5.57
CA LEU A 107 -27.75 -4.25 -4.19
C LEU A 107 -27.97 -5.69 -3.70
N ALA A 108 -26.96 -6.53 -3.86
CA ALA A 108 -26.94 -7.82 -3.19
C ALA A 108 -26.48 -7.64 -1.75
N TRP A 109 -27.24 -8.15 -0.79
CA TRP A 109 -26.88 -8.13 0.64
C TRP A 109 -25.50 -8.76 0.92
N ARG A 110 -25.12 -9.75 0.10
CA ARG A 110 -23.80 -10.39 0.13
C ARG A 110 -22.67 -9.40 -0.17
N ASN A 111 -22.89 -8.41 -1.04
CA ASN A 111 -21.90 -7.38 -1.35
C ASN A 111 -21.77 -6.37 -0.21
N VAL A 112 -22.86 -6.10 0.51
CA VAL A 112 -22.83 -5.27 1.73
C VAL A 112 -22.00 -5.96 2.80
N GLY A 113 -22.23 -7.25 3.06
CA GLY A 113 -21.44 -8.03 4.01
C GLY A 113 -19.96 -8.11 3.64
N ALA A 114 -19.65 -8.38 2.36
CA ALA A 114 -18.26 -8.40 1.88
C ALA A 114 -17.60 -7.01 1.98
N GLY A 115 -18.34 -5.94 1.66
CA GLY A 115 -17.86 -4.57 1.78
C GLY A 115 -17.60 -4.15 3.22
N LEU A 116 -18.48 -4.55 4.16
CA LEU A 116 -18.29 -4.30 5.59
C LEU A 116 -17.04 -5.01 6.09
N LEU A 117 -16.88 -6.31 5.75
CA LEU A 117 -15.70 -7.10 6.12
C LEU A 117 -14.41 -6.46 5.60
N LEU A 118 -14.36 -6.15 4.30
CA LEU A 118 -13.23 -5.45 3.67
C LEU A 118 -12.94 -4.10 4.33
N GLY A 119 -13.98 -3.33 4.66
CA GLY A 119 -13.88 -2.05 5.36
C GLY A 119 -13.25 -2.21 6.75
N THR A 120 -13.71 -3.16 7.55
CA THR A 120 -13.11 -3.45 8.87
C THR A 120 -11.65 -3.88 8.77
N LEU A 121 -11.31 -4.74 7.81
CA LEU A 121 -9.92 -5.17 7.60
C LEU A 121 -9.04 -3.99 7.18
N ASN A 122 -9.53 -3.10 6.31
CA ASN A 122 -8.80 -1.91 5.88
C ASN A 122 -8.62 -0.90 7.02
N PHE A 123 -9.66 -0.65 7.81
CA PHE A 123 -9.58 0.20 9.00
C PHE A 123 -8.57 -0.37 10.01
N GLY A 124 -8.62 -1.68 10.26
CA GLY A 124 -7.63 -2.37 11.10
C GLY A 124 -6.21 -2.14 10.59
N ASN A 125 -5.96 -2.31 9.29
CA ASN A 125 -4.65 -2.08 8.68
C ASN A 125 -4.13 -0.65 8.95
N ILE A 126 -4.95 0.39 8.75
CA ILE A 126 -4.52 1.77 9.01
C ILE A 126 -4.39 2.05 10.51
N ALA A 127 -5.27 1.50 11.37
CA ALA A 127 -5.15 1.66 12.80
C ALA A 127 -3.86 1.05 13.37
N PHE A 128 -3.46 -0.14 12.89
CA PHE A 128 -2.18 -0.75 13.24
C PHE A 128 -1.00 0.00 12.63
N TYR A 129 -1.13 0.52 11.40
CA TYR A 129 -0.13 1.36 10.76
C TYR A 129 0.26 2.56 11.64
N VAL A 130 -0.75 3.24 12.19
CA VAL A 130 -0.56 4.42 13.05
C VAL A 130 0.07 4.01 14.37
N ARG A 131 -0.44 2.97 15.02
CA ARG A 131 0.14 2.47 16.28
C ARG A 131 1.60 2.06 16.10
N ALA A 132 1.95 1.46 14.96
CA ALA A 132 3.34 1.08 14.65
C ALA A 132 4.25 2.31 14.49
N HIS A 133 3.79 3.37 13.81
CA HIS A 133 4.54 4.63 13.72
C HIS A 133 4.69 5.33 15.08
N GLN A 134 3.67 5.26 15.94
CA GLN A 134 3.74 5.83 17.29
C GLN A 134 4.68 5.03 18.21
N ALA A 135 4.77 3.71 18.02
CA ALA A 135 5.65 2.84 18.81
C ALA A 135 7.10 2.81 18.29
N LEU A 136 7.32 3.05 16.99
CA LEU A 136 8.64 3.11 16.36
C LEU A 136 8.87 4.44 15.60
N PRO A 137 8.86 5.59 16.28
CA PRO A 137 9.03 6.90 15.63
C PRO A 137 10.39 7.03 14.92
N ASP A 138 11.46 6.44 15.48
CA ASP A 138 12.83 6.49 14.93
C ASP A 138 13.09 5.51 13.77
N SER A 139 12.08 4.71 13.39
CA SER A 139 12.21 3.66 12.35
C SER A 139 11.01 3.66 11.40
N THR A 140 10.62 4.86 10.98
CA THR A 140 9.52 5.12 10.03
C THR A 140 9.69 4.32 8.73
N ALA A 141 10.90 4.27 8.15
CA ALA A 141 11.17 3.47 6.95
C ALA A 141 10.89 1.96 7.13
N VAL A 142 11.15 1.41 8.33
CA VAL A 142 10.93 -0.01 8.63
C VAL A 142 9.44 -0.32 8.68
N VAL A 143 8.64 0.54 9.31
CA VAL A 143 7.19 0.38 9.36
C VAL A 143 6.60 0.47 7.94
N PHE A 144 7.05 1.44 7.14
CA PHE A 144 6.61 1.56 5.74
C PHE A 144 6.95 0.34 4.89
N ALA A 145 8.21 -0.13 4.98
CA ALA A 145 8.68 -1.27 4.21
C ALA A 145 7.99 -2.57 4.64
N ALA A 146 7.92 -2.85 5.95
CA ALA A 146 7.27 -4.05 6.47
C ALA A 146 5.78 -4.10 6.11
N MET A 147 5.06 -2.98 6.24
CA MET A 147 3.63 -2.92 5.94
C MET A 147 3.35 -3.08 4.44
N ASN A 148 4.02 -2.32 3.57
CA ASN A 148 3.72 -2.36 2.15
C ASN A 148 4.33 -3.59 1.45
N LEU A 149 5.59 -3.94 1.76
CA LEU A 149 6.27 -5.08 1.15
C LEU A 149 5.82 -6.40 1.77
N GLY A 150 5.52 -6.42 3.08
CA GLY A 150 5.00 -7.60 3.76
C GLY A 150 3.63 -8.03 3.24
N VAL A 151 2.71 -7.09 2.95
CA VAL A 151 1.41 -7.41 2.33
C VAL A 151 1.60 -8.01 0.94
N ILE A 152 2.53 -7.47 0.13
CA ILE A 152 2.84 -8.00 -1.21
C ILE A 152 3.38 -9.43 -1.11
N VAL A 153 4.33 -9.67 -0.21
CA VAL A 153 4.95 -10.98 -0.01
C VAL A 153 3.95 -12.00 0.51
N LEU A 154 3.21 -11.67 1.58
CA LEU A 154 2.22 -12.57 2.16
C LEU A 154 1.08 -12.85 1.18
N GLY A 155 0.62 -11.83 0.46
CA GLY A 155 -0.40 -11.98 -0.58
C GLY A 155 0.06 -12.92 -1.69
N ALA A 156 1.29 -12.77 -2.18
CA ALA A 156 1.88 -13.65 -3.18
C ALA A 156 2.09 -15.09 -2.65
N LEU A 157 2.55 -15.25 -1.41
CA LEU A 157 2.70 -16.55 -0.76
C LEU A 157 1.36 -17.27 -0.62
N LEU A 158 0.33 -16.58 -0.12
CA LEU A 158 -1.03 -17.12 -0.02
C LEU A 158 -1.59 -17.46 -1.40
N GLY A 159 -1.34 -16.63 -2.42
CA GLY A 159 -1.66 -16.92 -3.82
C GLY A 159 -1.06 -18.25 -4.31
N VAL A 160 0.21 -18.49 -4.03
CA VAL A 160 0.90 -19.73 -4.40
C VAL A 160 0.42 -20.93 -3.59
N LEU A 161 0.29 -20.78 -2.26
CA LEU A 161 -0.01 -21.87 -1.33
C LEU A 161 -1.47 -22.31 -1.37
N ILE A 162 -2.41 -21.35 -1.42
CA ILE A 162 -3.85 -21.62 -1.35
C ILE A 162 -4.44 -21.82 -2.74
N PHE A 163 -4.05 -20.98 -3.71
CA PHE A 163 -4.64 -20.99 -5.05
C PHE A 163 -3.78 -21.73 -6.08
N GLY A 164 -2.60 -22.23 -5.69
CA GLY A 164 -1.72 -23.01 -6.56
C GLY A 164 -1.18 -22.23 -7.75
N GLU A 165 -1.06 -20.90 -7.64
CA GLU A 165 -0.64 -20.06 -8.76
C GLU A 165 0.75 -20.45 -9.28
N LYS A 166 0.86 -20.70 -10.59
CA LYS A 166 2.14 -20.99 -11.25
C LYS A 166 2.97 -19.70 -11.36
N THR A 167 3.83 -19.46 -10.38
CA THR A 167 4.78 -18.35 -10.39
C THR A 167 6.00 -18.65 -11.26
N SER A 168 6.36 -17.71 -12.15
CA SER A 168 7.62 -17.71 -12.90
C SER A 168 8.84 -17.70 -11.96
N ALA A 169 9.99 -18.22 -12.43
CA ALA A 169 11.25 -18.18 -11.71
C ALA A 169 11.66 -16.76 -11.29
N TRP A 170 11.37 -15.76 -12.13
CA TRP A 170 11.58 -14.34 -11.84
C TRP A 170 10.72 -13.83 -10.68
N ASN A 171 9.46 -14.28 -10.62
CA ASN A 171 8.54 -13.88 -9.54
C ASN A 171 8.97 -14.49 -8.20
N ARG A 172 9.50 -15.72 -8.21
CA ARG A 172 10.07 -16.37 -7.03
C ARG A 172 11.35 -15.70 -6.55
N ALA A 173 12.23 -15.33 -7.47
CA ALA A 173 13.45 -14.57 -7.16
C ALA A 173 13.11 -13.19 -6.55
N GLY A 174 12.13 -12.49 -7.13
CA GLY A 174 11.62 -11.23 -6.59
C GLY A 174 10.99 -11.39 -5.22
N LEU A 175 10.24 -12.47 -4.97
CA LEU A 175 9.63 -12.76 -3.67
C LEU A 175 10.69 -13.05 -2.59
N LEU A 176 11.72 -13.84 -2.92
CA LEU A 176 12.86 -14.10 -2.03
C LEU A 176 13.66 -12.83 -1.73
N ALA A 177 13.91 -12.00 -2.75
CA ALA A 177 14.56 -10.71 -2.58
C ALA A 177 13.73 -9.78 -1.68
N ALA A 178 12.41 -9.73 -1.85
CA ALA A 178 11.52 -8.94 -1.00
C ALA A 178 11.57 -9.41 0.47
N LEU A 179 11.60 -10.72 0.72
CA LEU A 179 11.79 -11.30 2.05
C LEU A 179 13.12 -10.88 2.68
N LEU A 180 14.22 -10.99 1.93
CA LEU A 180 15.55 -10.57 2.38
C LEU A 180 15.60 -9.06 2.66
N ALA A 181 14.96 -8.24 1.84
CA ALA A 181 14.85 -6.80 2.06
C ALA A 181 14.14 -6.48 3.38
N ILE A 182 13.01 -7.15 3.68
CA ILE A 182 12.29 -6.96 4.96
C ILE A 182 13.19 -7.32 6.15
N VAL A 183 13.90 -8.45 6.07
CA VAL A 183 14.80 -8.90 7.15
C VAL A 183 15.95 -7.92 7.35
N LEU A 184 16.61 -7.47 6.28
CA LEU A 184 17.70 -6.49 6.36
C LEU A 184 17.24 -5.16 6.95
N ILE A 185 16.08 -4.66 6.52
CA ILE A 185 15.48 -3.43 7.05
C ILE A 185 15.14 -3.59 8.54
N ALA A 186 14.60 -4.75 8.95
CA ALA A 186 14.25 -5.02 10.34
C ALA A 186 15.47 -5.15 11.26
N VAL A 187 16.56 -5.75 10.77
CA VAL A 187 17.83 -5.86 11.51
C VAL A 187 18.52 -4.50 11.63
N GLY A 188 18.57 -3.72 10.53
CA GLY A 188 19.13 -2.36 10.52
C GLY A 188 18.33 -1.32 11.32
N ALA A 189 17.15 -1.68 11.83
CA ALA A 189 16.38 -0.85 12.77
C ALA A 189 16.78 -1.07 14.24
N ARG A 190 17.49 -2.15 14.56
CA ARG A 190 17.88 -2.51 15.94
C ARG A 190 19.23 -1.94 16.37
N GLY A 191 20.00 -1.36 15.45
CA GLY A 191 21.32 -0.73 15.70
C GLY A 191 21.30 0.73 15.31
#